data_AF-A0A970GLS7-F1
#
_entry.id   AF-A0A970GLS7-F1
#
_cell.length_a   1.000
_cell.length_b   1.000
_cell.length_c   1.000
_cell.angle_alpha   90.00
_cell.angle_beta   90.00
_cell.angle_gamma   90.00
#
_symmetry.space_group_name_H-M   'P 1'
#
loop_
_entity.id
_entity.type
_entity.pdbx_description
1 polymer ?
#
loop_
_entity_poly.entity_id
_entity_poly.type
_entity_poly.pdbx_seq_one_letter_code
_entity_poly.pdbx_strand_id
1 'polypeptide(L)'
;MSSTTLLAKSTSSSLAVHPWATLDGHTIRAVETGAVLVDEWGNEFLSALGLPPDWLADLRQALLIALLGHDLGKANHQFQQLVRRKGDFVRQAIRHEVVGLYWILTHLSFNAWLFSGQSDLVQQAALSALV
;
A
#
# COMPACT_ATOMS: atom_id res chain seq x y z
N MET A 1 -5.51 12.20 24.80
CA MET A 1 -6.34 12.15 23.58
C MET A 1 -6.13 10.80 22.92
N SER A 2 -7.17 9.95 22.88
CA SER A 2 -7.13 8.72 22.09
C SER A 2 -7.05 9.11 20.62
N SER A 3 -5.87 9.02 19.99
CA SER A 3 -5.72 9.37 18.58
C SER A 3 -6.19 8.17 17.75
N THR A 4 -7.46 8.20 17.36
CA THR A 4 -8.09 7.22 16.46
C THR A 4 -7.54 7.26 15.03
N THR A 5 -6.84 8.33 14.65
CA THR A 5 -6.26 8.53 13.32
C THR A 5 -4.98 7.73 13.14
N LEU A 6 -4.94 6.75 12.23
CA LEU A 6 -3.71 6.01 11.90
C LEU A 6 -2.75 6.88 11.07
N LEU A 7 -1.45 6.77 11.34
CA LEU A 7 -0.39 7.52 10.63
C LEU A 7 0.43 6.61 9.71
N ALA A 8 0.83 7.14 8.55
CA ALA A 8 1.81 6.52 7.65
C ALA A 8 3.20 7.16 7.73
N LYS A 9 3.29 8.41 8.22
CA LYS A 9 4.53 9.19 8.34
C LYS A 9 4.56 9.96 9.67
N SER A 10 5.76 10.18 10.20
CA SER A 10 5.95 10.98 11.42
C SER A 10 5.73 12.46 11.11
N THR A 11 4.98 13.15 11.96
CA THR A 11 4.84 14.61 11.90
C THR A 11 5.83 15.25 12.86
N SER A 12 6.46 16.35 12.44
CA SER A 12 7.42 17.08 13.27
C SER A 12 6.79 18.14 14.16
N SER A 13 5.57 18.57 13.86
CA SER A 13 4.89 19.65 14.56
C SER A 13 3.77 19.13 15.45
N SER A 14 3.55 19.84 16.56
CA SER A 14 2.37 19.75 17.43
C SER A 14 1.09 20.33 16.81
N LEU A 15 1.16 20.75 15.54
CA LEU A 15 0.02 21.22 14.75
C LEU A 15 -0.75 20.05 14.16
N ALA A 16 -1.99 20.33 13.72
CA ALA A 16 -2.92 19.36 13.16
C ALA A 16 -2.22 18.39 12.18
N VAL A 17 -2.50 17.09 12.34
CA VAL A 17 -1.94 16.05 11.47
C VAL A 17 -2.36 16.35 10.03
N HIS A 18 -1.39 16.59 9.16
CA HIS A 18 -1.67 16.79 7.74
C HIS A 18 -2.21 15.50 7.10
N PRO A 19 -3.15 15.58 6.14
CA PRO A 19 -3.70 14.40 5.47
C PRO A 19 -2.66 13.48 4.84
N TRP A 20 -1.57 14.01 4.28
CA TRP A 20 -0.50 13.18 3.70
C TRP A 20 0.25 12.33 4.74
N ALA A 21 0.15 12.67 6.03
CA ALA A 21 0.78 11.92 7.11
C ALA A 21 -0.14 10.82 7.68
N THR A 22 -1.45 10.90 7.41
CA THR A 22 -2.41 9.86 7.82
C THR A 22 -2.30 8.66 6.90
N LEU A 23 -2.69 7.48 7.40
CA LEU A 23 -2.59 6.24 6.64
C LEU A 23 -3.52 6.26 5.41
N ASP A 24 -4.78 6.67 5.61
CA ASP A 24 -5.77 6.83 4.54
C ASP A 24 -5.33 7.86 3.49
N GLY A 25 -4.87 9.04 3.92
CA GLY A 25 -4.42 10.08 3.01
C GLY A 25 -3.15 9.69 2.23
N HIS A 26 -2.23 8.97 2.85
CA HIS A 26 -1.07 8.40 2.17
C HIS A 26 -1.47 7.34 1.14
N THR A 27 -2.38 6.42 1.49
CA THR A 27 -2.89 5.40 0.56
C THR A 27 -3.63 6.02 -0.63
N ILE A 28 -4.52 7.00 -0.40
CA ILE A 28 -5.25 7.69 -1.47
C ILE A 28 -4.26 8.32 -2.46
N ARG A 29 -3.28 9.07 -1.95
CA ARG A 29 -2.27 9.70 -2.82
C ARG A 29 -1.43 8.68 -3.58
N ALA A 30 -1.09 7.55 -2.96
CA ALA A 30 -0.34 6.49 -3.61
C ALA A 30 -1.13 5.93 -4.81
N VAL A 31 -2.41 5.59 -4.61
CA VAL A 31 -3.30 5.09 -5.66
C VAL A 31 -3.51 6.12 -6.77
N GLU A 32 -3.80 7.38 -6.43
CA GLU A 32 -3.95 8.46 -7.41
C GLU A 32 -2.68 8.67 -8.25
N THR A 33 -1.52 8.67 -7.60
CA THR A 33 -0.22 8.81 -8.29
C THR A 33 0.05 7.62 -9.19
N GLY A 34 -0.20 6.40 -8.71
CA GLY A 34 -0.03 5.18 -9.51
C GLY A 34 -0.95 5.11 -10.71
N ALA A 35 -2.19 5.58 -10.57
CA ALA A 35 -3.14 5.68 -11.68
C ALA A 35 -2.59 6.57 -12.78
N VAL A 36 -2.10 7.77 -12.44
CA VAL A 36 -1.47 8.69 -13.40
C VAL A 36 -0.22 8.05 -14.03
N LEU A 37 0.65 7.42 -13.23
CA LEU A 37 1.87 6.82 -13.75
C LEU A 37 1.61 5.70 -14.75
N VAL A 38 0.66 4.79 -14.48
CA VAL A 38 0.37 3.70 -15.41
C VAL A 38 -0.43 4.15 -16.63
N ASP A 39 -1.25 5.20 -16.50
CA ASP A 39 -1.94 5.79 -17.65
C ASP A 39 -0.97 6.48 -18.61
N GLU A 40 0.07 7.13 -18.07
CA GLU A 40 1.04 7.90 -18.87
C GLU A 40 2.26 7.08 -19.31
N TRP A 41 2.69 6.06 -18.54
CA TRP A 41 3.94 5.31 -18.75
C TRP A 41 3.76 3.79 -18.81
N GLY A 42 2.52 3.29 -18.76
CA GLY A 42 2.27 1.85 -18.65
C GLY A 42 2.80 1.05 -19.84
N ASN A 43 2.68 1.58 -21.06
CA ASN A 43 3.23 0.93 -22.26
C ASN A 43 4.77 0.88 -22.23
N GLU A 44 5.41 1.94 -21.74
CA GLU A 44 6.85 2.04 -21.56
C GLU A 44 7.35 1.04 -20.51
N PHE A 45 6.61 0.87 -19.41
CA PHE A 45 6.91 -0.16 -18.40
C PHE A 45 6.86 -1.57 -18.99
N LEU A 46 5.80 -1.88 -19.74
CA LEU A 46 5.66 -3.19 -20.41
C LEU A 46 6.79 -3.41 -21.42
N SER A 47 7.05 -2.41 -22.28
CA SER A 47 8.12 -2.45 -23.27
C SER A 47 9.50 -2.67 -22.64
N ALA A 48 9.81 -1.95 -21.56
CA ALA A 48 11.07 -2.08 -20.84
C ALA A 48 11.27 -3.48 -20.21
N LEU A 49 10.18 -4.15 -19.84
CA LEU A 49 10.18 -5.51 -19.29
C LEU A 49 10.02 -6.60 -20.37
N GLY A 50 9.91 -6.23 -21.65
CA GLY A 50 9.66 -7.16 -22.74
C GLY A 50 8.27 -7.84 -22.66
N LEU A 51 7.30 -7.17 -22.04
CA LEU A 51 5.94 -7.69 -21.84
C LEU A 51 4.99 -7.25 -22.96
N PRO A 52 3.95 -8.06 -23.26
CA PRO A 52 2.95 -7.72 -24.28
C PRO A 52 2.15 -6.46 -23.95
N PRO A 53 1.86 -5.55 -24.91
CA PRO A 53 1.07 -4.34 -24.65
C PRO A 53 -0.37 -4.58 -24.18
N ASP A 54 -0.98 -5.71 -24.54
CA ASP A 54 -2.32 -6.11 -24.09
C ASP A 54 -2.40 -6.39 -22.59
N TRP A 55 -1.26 -6.52 -21.90
CA TRP A 55 -1.18 -6.64 -20.44
C TRP A 55 -1.37 -5.31 -19.71
N LEU A 56 -1.54 -4.18 -20.41
CA LEU A 56 -1.69 -2.86 -19.78
C LEU A 56 -2.86 -2.81 -18.79
N ALA A 57 -3.98 -3.45 -19.14
CA ALA A 57 -5.15 -3.51 -18.25
C ALA A 57 -4.83 -4.29 -16.96
N ASP A 58 -4.15 -5.44 -17.09
CA ASP A 58 -3.74 -6.27 -15.95
C ASP A 58 -2.70 -5.55 -15.08
N LEU A 59 -1.71 -4.89 -15.70
CA LEU A 59 -0.71 -4.08 -15.02
C LEU A 59 -1.37 -2.96 -14.21
N ARG A 60 -2.32 -2.24 -14.81
CA ARG A 60 -3.08 -1.19 -14.13
C ARG A 60 -3.81 -1.74 -12.92
N GLN A 61 -4.58 -2.84 -13.07
CA GLN A 61 -5.32 -3.40 -11.94
C GLN A 61 -4.38 -3.89 -10.83
N ALA A 62 -3.33 -4.62 -11.19
CA ALA A 62 -2.37 -5.15 -10.23
C ALA A 62 -1.68 -4.01 -9.46
N LEU A 63 -1.25 -2.95 -10.15
CA LEU A 63 -0.60 -1.79 -9.54
C LEU A 63 -1.54 -1.07 -8.57
N LEU A 64 -2.80 -0.80 -8.97
CA LEU A 64 -3.74 -0.06 -8.13
C LEU A 64 -4.11 -0.87 -6.87
N ILE A 65 -4.30 -2.18 -6.99
CA ILE A 65 -4.55 -3.06 -5.84
C ILE A 65 -3.31 -3.11 -4.93
N ALA A 66 -2.11 -3.23 -5.50
CA ALA A 66 -0.87 -3.21 -4.73
C ALA A 66 -0.72 -1.90 -3.95
N LEU A 67 -0.97 -0.75 -4.58
CA LEU A 67 -0.88 0.57 -3.93
C LEU A 67 -1.95 0.76 -2.84
N LEU A 68 -3.14 0.20 -3.02
CA LEU A 68 -4.17 0.18 -1.98
C LEU A 68 -3.71 -0.61 -0.73
N GLY A 69 -2.97 -1.71 -0.95
CA GLY A 69 -2.53 -2.63 0.11
C GLY A 69 -1.14 -2.36 0.70
N HIS A 70 -0.26 -1.62 0.01
CA HIS A 70 1.19 -1.58 0.30
C HIS A 70 1.52 -1.23 1.76
N ASP A 71 0.76 -0.30 2.32
CA ASP A 71 0.98 0.24 3.66
C ASP A 71 -0.08 -0.20 4.67
N LEU A 72 -0.97 -1.12 4.31
CA LEU A 72 -2.03 -1.62 5.19
C LEU A 72 -1.48 -2.13 6.53
N GLY A 73 -0.32 -2.78 6.50
CA GLY A 73 0.35 -3.26 7.69
C GLY A 73 0.78 -2.14 8.66
N LYS A 74 0.83 -0.86 8.25
CA LYS A 74 1.11 0.28 9.14
C LYS A 74 0.02 0.52 10.17
N ALA A 75 -1.17 -0.06 9.99
CA ALA A 75 -2.24 -0.05 10.98
C ALA A 75 -1.93 -0.86 12.26
N ASN A 76 -0.74 -1.48 12.37
CA ASN A 76 -0.34 -2.23 13.55
C ASN A 76 0.21 -1.34 14.70
N HIS A 77 0.12 -1.85 15.93
CA HIS A 77 0.53 -1.12 17.13
C HIS A 77 2.00 -0.69 17.15
N GLN A 78 2.93 -1.52 16.67
CA GLN A 78 4.36 -1.22 16.68
C GLN A 78 4.70 -0.09 15.72
N PHE A 79 4.12 -0.12 14.51
CA PHE A 79 4.28 0.96 13.55
C PHE A 79 3.69 2.26 14.09
N GLN A 80 2.48 2.22 14.65
CA GLN A 80 1.84 3.41 15.22
C GLN A 80 2.61 3.97 16.42
N GLN A 81 3.27 3.14 17.23
CA GLN A 81 4.16 3.61 18.29
C GLN A 81 5.44 4.26 17.73
N LEU A 82 6.10 3.59 16.77
CA LEU A 82 7.29 4.08 16.08
C LEU A 82 7.05 5.46 15.47
N VAL A 83 5.97 5.62 14.70
CA VAL A 83 5.74 6.83 13.92
C VAL A 83 5.34 8.04 14.79
N ARG A 84 4.80 7.79 15.99
CA ARG A 84 4.38 8.83 16.95
C ARG A 84 5.45 9.23 17.95
N ARG A 85 6.38 8.34 18.28
CA ARG A 85 7.44 8.61 19.27
C ARG A 85 8.72 9.04 18.55
N LYS A 86 9.04 10.34 18.63
CA LYS A 86 10.35 10.86 18.26
C LYS A 86 11.31 10.71 19.45
N GLY A 87 11.91 9.54 19.66
CA GLY A 87 13.01 9.44 20.64
C GLY A 87 13.27 8.07 21.26
N ASP A 88 12.26 7.19 21.33
CA ASP A 88 12.46 5.83 21.83
C ASP A 88 12.81 4.91 20.65
N PHE A 89 13.82 4.05 20.80
CA PHE A 89 14.18 3.01 19.82
C PHE A 89 13.10 1.93 19.71
N VAL A 90 11.90 2.28 19.22
CA VAL A 90 10.86 1.31 18.89
C VAL A 90 11.20 0.75 17.51
N ARG A 91 11.76 -0.45 17.46
CA ARG A 91 11.93 -1.18 16.19
C ARG A 91 10.69 -2.02 15.93
N GLN A 92 10.23 -2.06 14.68
CA GLN A 92 9.26 -3.07 14.28
C GLN A 92 9.91 -4.45 14.36
N ALA A 93 9.26 -5.42 15.01
CA ALA A 93 9.70 -6.80 15.01
C ALA A 93 9.54 -7.44 13.62
N ILE A 94 8.48 -7.03 12.90
CA ILE A 94 8.19 -7.44 11.53
C ILE A 94 7.93 -6.17 10.71
N ARG A 95 8.55 -6.09 9.53
CA ARG A 95 8.31 -5.04 8.53
C ARG A 95 6.82 -4.90 8.22
N HIS A 96 6.32 -3.67 8.10
CA HIS A 96 4.88 -3.45 7.89
C HIS A 96 4.38 -4.04 6.57
N GLU A 97 5.23 -4.11 5.54
CA GLU A 97 4.90 -4.78 4.28
C GLU A 97 4.52 -6.25 4.50
N VAL A 98 5.32 -6.97 5.29
CA VAL A 98 5.09 -8.38 5.64
C VAL A 98 3.83 -8.55 6.50
N VAL A 99 3.58 -7.63 7.43
CA VAL A 99 2.33 -7.64 8.23
C VAL A 99 1.10 -7.45 7.34
N GLY A 100 1.16 -6.53 6.37
CA GLY A 100 0.08 -6.29 5.42
C GLY A 100 -0.19 -7.51 4.54
N LEU A 101 0.86 -8.07 3.93
CA LEU A 101 0.76 -9.28 3.12
C LEU A 101 0.22 -10.46 3.92
N TYR A 102 0.73 -10.71 5.13
CA TYR A 102 0.24 -11.77 6.01
C TYR A 102 -1.25 -11.62 6.29
N TRP A 103 -1.71 -10.40 6.58
CA TRP A 103 -3.13 -10.14 6.83
C TRP A 103 -3.99 -10.45 5.60
N ILE A 104 -3.58 -9.99 4.42
CA ILE A 104 -4.25 -10.28 3.14
C ILE A 104 -4.33 -11.79 2.86
N LEU A 105 -3.26 -12.54 3.12
CA LEU A 105 -3.22 -13.98 2.83
C LEU A 105 -3.99 -14.83 3.85
N THR A 106 -4.09 -14.38 5.10
CA THR A 106 -4.73 -15.15 6.18
C THR A 106 -6.20 -14.81 6.39
N HIS A 107 -6.68 -13.66 5.92
CA HIS A 107 -8.07 -13.24 6.03
C HIS A 107 -8.77 -13.42 4.69
N LEU A 108 -9.24 -14.66 4.44
CA LEU A 108 -9.80 -15.07 3.14
C LEU A 108 -10.95 -14.19 2.64
N SER A 109 -11.81 -13.69 3.53
CA SER A 109 -12.90 -12.78 3.16
C SER A 109 -12.38 -11.41 2.67
N PHE A 110 -11.33 -10.89 3.31
CA PHE A 110 -10.69 -9.67 2.86
C PHE A 110 -9.95 -9.86 1.54
N ASN A 111 -9.26 -10.99 1.39
CA ASN A 111 -8.62 -11.38 0.14
C ASN A 111 -9.62 -11.45 -1.01
N ALA A 112 -10.73 -12.18 -0.81
CA ALA A 112 -11.78 -12.34 -1.80
C ALA A 112 -12.45 -11.01 -2.17
N TRP A 113 -12.63 -10.12 -1.20
CA TRP A 113 -13.12 -8.77 -1.47
C TRP A 113 -12.12 -7.93 -2.28
N LEU A 114 -10.85 -7.95 -1.90
CA LEU A 114 -9.79 -7.15 -2.53
C LEU A 114 -9.53 -7.56 -3.99
N PHE A 115 -9.62 -8.86 -4.29
CA PHE A 115 -9.38 -9.43 -5.62
C PHE A 115 -10.66 -9.85 -6.36
N SER A 116 -11.82 -9.36 -5.92
CA SER A 116 -13.09 -9.69 -6.55
C SER A 116 -13.10 -9.34 -8.04
N GLY A 117 -13.40 -10.32 -8.89
CA GLY A 117 -13.44 -10.16 -10.35
C GLY A 117 -12.08 -10.03 -11.04
N GLN A 118 -10.97 -10.21 -10.32
CA GLN A 118 -9.61 -10.16 -10.88
C GLN A 118 -9.15 -11.54 -11.33
N SER A 119 -8.23 -11.58 -12.29
CA SER A 119 -7.57 -12.82 -12.72
C SER A 119 -6.50 -13.24 -11.70
N ASP A 120 -6.13 -14.53 -11.73
CA ASP A 120 -5.02 -15.05 -10.92
C ASP A 120 -3.71 -14.31 -11.20
N LEU A 121 -3.48 -13.89 -12.45
CA LEU A 121 -2.32 -13.11 -12.86
C LEU A 121 -2.28 -11.75 -12.14
N VAL A 122 -3.40 -11.00 -12.16
CA VAL A 122 -3.52 -9.71 -11.48
C VAL A 122 -3.31 -9.87 -9.97
N GLN A 123 -3.92 -10.90 -9.39
CA GLN A 123 -3.77 -11.19 -7.96
C GLN A 123 -2.32 -11.48 -7.60
N GLN A 124 -1.64 -12.35 -8.34
CA GLN A 124 -0.24 -12.71 -8.09
C GLN A 124 0.70 -11.50 -8.27
N ALA A 125 0.49 -10.71 -9.33
CA ALA A 125 1.28 -9.51 -9.59
C ALA A 125 1.11 -8.48 -8.47
N ALA A 126 -0.13 -8.22 -8.05
CA ALA A 126 -0.41 -7.29 -6.96
C ALA A 126 0.23 -7.73 -5.64
N LEU A 127 0.07 -9.01 -5.27
CA LEU A 127 0.66 -9.55 -4.03
C LEU A 127 2.19 -9.51 -4.05
N SER A 128 2.80 -9.76 -5.22
CA SER A 128 4.26 -9.73 -5.39
C SER A 128 4.83 -8.32 -5.23
N ALA A 129 4.05 -7.28 -5.51
CA ALA A 129 4.45 -5.89 -5.36
C ALA A 129 4.35 -5.35 -3.92
N LEU A 130 3.83 -6.15 -2.98
CA LEU A 130 3.66 -5.73 -1.57
C LEU A 130 4.90 -5.95 -0.70
N VAL A 131 5.92 -6.70 -1.14
CA VAL A 131 7.12 -7.09 -0.35
C VAL A 131 8.41 -6.89 -1.12
#